data_AF-A0AAD0WY60-F1
#
_entry.id   AF-A0AAD0WY60-F1
#
_cell.length_a   1.000
_cell.length_b   1.000
_cell.length_c   1.000
_cell.angle_alpha   90.00
_cell.angle_beta   90.00
_cell.angle_gamma   90.00
#
_symmetry.space_group_name_H-M   'P 1'
#
loop_
_entity.id
_entity.type
_entity.pdbx_description
1 polymer ?
#
loop_
_entity_poly.entity_id
_entity_poly.type
_entity_poly.pdbx_seq_one_letter_code
_entity_poly.pdbx_strand_id
1 'polypeptide(L)'
;MFNRIRKTNNEFDQGKKELAKVFFELEEFEDAPLKMALSTYESLRESTKSSEDFFYYLIEDSIFTSLYATFYEKIFQAIASHPERALDLIDSFSADVDEREQIIATQTQHHLNFVENYGMCNGCSSCEFHQDVAELISYYQRGDINFFTELFLGMQTMQFAMEYFLYDYIPSNPAYAKLCGPEFIQYWRELIYNYCKVKAREL
;
A
#
# COMPACT_ATOMS: atom_id res chain seq x y z
N MET A 1 32.79 -15.83 14.41
CA MET A 1 31.84 -14.71 14.15
C MET A 1 31.39 -14.58 12.69
N PHE A 2 32.21 -14.97 11.70
CA PHE A 2 31.89 -14.84 10.26
C PHE A 2 30.78 -15.75 9.70
N ASN A 3 30.50 -16.91 10.31
CA ASN A 3 29.48 -17.84 9.81
C ASN A 3 28.03 -17.44 10.15
N ARG A 4 27.80 -16.61 11.17
CA ARG A 4 26.43 -16.13 11.49
C ARG A 4 25.95 -15.08 10.50
N ILE A 5 26.81 -14.12 10.16
CA ILE A 5 26.51 -13.02 9.22
C ILE A 5 26.15 -13.55 7.83
N ARG A 6 26.88 -14.57 7.35
CA ARG A 6 26.63 -15.18 6.03
C ARG A 6 25.31 -15.98 6.00
N LYS A 7 24.87 -16.51 7.14
CA LYS A 7 23.65 -17.32 7.25
C LYS A 7 22.40 -16.45 7.31
N THR A 8 22.43 -15.34 8.07
CA THR A 8 21.36 -14.35 8.12
C THR A 8 21.12 -13.66 6.78
N ASN A 9 22.17 -13.32 6.02
CA ASN A 9 21.98 -12.74 4.68
C ASN A 9 21.29 -13.73 3.73
N ASN A 10 21.63 -15.03 3.81
CA ASN A 10 21.01 -16.05 2.97
C ASN A 10 19.53 -16.30 3.32
N GLU A 11 19.18 -16.27 4.60
CA GLU A 11 17.77 -16.42 5.05
C GLU A 11 16.92 -15.21 4.67
N PHE A 12 17.47 -14.00 4.79
CA PHE A 12 16.79 -12.77 4.35
C PHE A 12 16.61 -12.72 2.82
N ASP A 13 17.65 -13.04 2.05
CA ASP A 13 17.56 -13.11 0.59
C ASP A 13 16.56 -14.19 0.13
N GLN A 14 16.46 -15.29 0.88
CA GLN A 14 15.46 -16.33 0.61
C GLN A 14 14.04 -15.84 0.90
N GLY A 15 13.80 -15.16 2.02
CA GLY A 15 12.49 -14.59 2.33
C GLY A 15 12.03 -13.55 1.32
N LYS A 16 12.94 -12.73 0.79
CA LYS A 16 12.66 -11.81 -0.32
C LYS A 16 12.20 -12.53 -1.58
N LYS A 17 12.90 -13.62 -1.95
CA LYS A 17 12.50 -14.45 -3.11
C LYS A 17 11.14 -15.10 -2.89
N GLU A 18 10.84 -15.53 -1.67
CA GLU A 18 9.54 -16.09 -1.31
C GLU A 18 8.42 -15.06 -1.50
N LEU A 19 8.57 -13.82 -1.00
CA LEU A 19 7.57 -12.75 -1.22
C LEU A 19 7.45 -12.31 -2.67
N ALA A 20 8.57 -12.20 -3.40
CA ALA A 20 8.53 -11.89 -4.82
C ALA A 20 7.77 -12.97 -5.59
N LYS A 21 8.01 -14.24 -5.25
CA LYS A 21 7.28 -15.37 -5.83
C LYS A 21 5.78 -15.25 -5.57
N VAL A 22 5.36 -14.95 -4.33
CA VAL A 22 3.93 -14.75 -4.00
C VAL A 22 3.30 -13.70 -4.91
N PHE A 23 3.93 -12.53 -5.07
CA PHE A 23 3.38 -11.49 -5.92
C PHE A 23 3.31 -11.90 -7.40
N PHE A 24 4.36 -12.51 -7.96
CA PHE A 24 4.31 -12.90 -9.37
C PHE A 24 3.34 -14.06 -9.65
N GLU A 25 3.14 -14.98 -8.70
CA GLU A 25 2.09 -16.00 -8.80
C GLU A 25 0.70 -15.35 -8.77
N LEU A 26 0.51 -14.30 -7.95
CA LEU A 26 -0.73 -13.53 -7.93
C LEU A 26 -1.05 -12.88 -9.27
N GLU A 27 -0.04 -12.37 -9.95
CA GLU A 27 -0.19 -11.69 -11.24
C GLU A 27 -0.65 -12.62 -12.39
N GLU A 28 -0.62 -13.94 -12.17
CA GLU A 28 -1.14 -14.92 -13.13
C GLU A 28 -2.67 -15.06 -13.08
N PHE A 29 -3.32 -14.67 -11.97
CA PHE A 29 -4.78 -14.81 -11.80
C PHE A 29 -5.58 -13.74 -12.57
N GLU A 30 -6.87 -14.00 -12.75
CA GLU A 30 -7.78 -13.07 -13.44
C GLU A 30 -7.98 -11.78 -12.65
N ASP A 31 -8.11 -11.91 -11.33
CA ASP A 31 -8.19 -10.90 -10.30
C ASP A 31 -6.82 -10.53 -9.72
N ALA A 32 -5.77 -10.58 -10.56
CA ALA A 32 -4.43 -10.15 -10.17
C ALA A 32 -4.42 -8.70 -9.61
N PRO A 33 -3.62 -8.40 -8.58
CA PRO A 33 -3.55 -7.08 -7.96
C PRO A 33 -3.39 -5.91 -8.96
N LEU A 34 -2.48 -6.02 -9.94
CA LEU A 34 -2.32 -4.94 -10.93
C LEU A 34 -3.53 -4.84 -11.87
N LYS A 35 -4.15 -5.97 -12.26
CA LYS A 35 -5.34 -5.96 -13.11
C LYS A 35 -6.52 -5.29 -12.40
N MET A 36 -6.68 -5.57 -11.11
CA MET A 36 -7.68 -4.89 -10.27
C MET A 36 -7.40 -3.38 -10.16
N ALA A 37 -6.14 -2.99 -9.93
CA ALA A 37 -5.75 -1.58 -9.89
C ALA A 37 -6.02 -0.85 -11.22
N LEU A 38 -5.69 -1.48 -12.35
CA LEU A 38 -5.98 -0.95 -13.69
C LEU A 38 -7.48 -0.85 -13.95
N SER A 39 -8.26 -1.86 -13.55
CA SER A 39 -9.72 -1.80 -13.68
C SER A 39 -10.33 -0.69 -12.83
N THR A 40 -9.79 -0.45 -11.64
CA THR A 40 -10.21 0.63 -10.74
C THR A 40 -9.87 1.99 -11.35
N TYR A 41 -8.65 2.13 -11.89
CA TYR A 41 -8.21 3.33 -12.60
C TYR A 41 -9.11 3.66 -13.79
N GLU A 42 -9.43 2.66 -14.61
CA GLU A 42 -10.30 2.84 -15.77
C GLU A 42 -11.72 3.22 -15.37
N SER A 43 -12.27 2.57 -14.33
CA SER A 43 -13.58 2.91 -13.80
C SER A 43 -13.63 4.34 -13.24
N LEU A 44 -12.57 4.78 -12.57
CA LEU A 44 -12.45 6.16 -12.08
C LEU A 44 -12.38 7.15 -13.24
N ARG A 45 -11.58 6.85 -14.27
CA ARG A 45 -11.48 7.69 -15.47
C ARG A 45 -12.80 7.82 -16.22
N GLU A 46 -13.57 6.73 -16.33
CA GLU A 46 -14.86 6.73 -17.03
C GLU A 46 -15.99 7.40 -16.24
N SER A 47 -15.94 7.35 -14.91
CA SER A 47 -16.98 7.90 -14.03
C SER A 47 -16.81 9.39 -13.71
N THR A 48 -15.63 9.95 -13.99
CA THR A 48 -15.31 11.37 -13.74
C THR A 48 -15.83 12.29 -14.84
N LYS A 49 -16.30 13.48 -14.46
CA LYS A 49 -16.92 14.43 -15.40
C LYS A 49 -15.90 15.37 -16.05
N SER A 50 -14.73 15.52 -15.43
CA SER A 50 -13.69 16.44 -15.87
C SER A 50 -12.31 15.88 -15.58
N SER A 51 -11.30 16.35 -16.30
CA SER A 51 -9.89 16.00 -16.02
C SER A 51 -9.41 16.54 -14.67
N GLU A 52 -10.04 17.61 -14.18
CA GLU A 52 -9.76 18.17 -12.85
C GLU A 52 -10.28 17.24 -11.75
N ASP A 53 -11.55 16.79 -11.85
CA ASP A 53 -12.14 15.84 -10.92
C ASP A 53 -11.31 14.54 -10.87
N PHE A 54 -10.92 14.04 -12.04
CA PHE A 54 -10.06 12.87 -12.14
C PHE A 54 -8.71 13.07 -11.45
N PHE A 55 -8.07 14.23 -11.66
CA PHE A 55 -6.81 14.56 -11.01
C PHE A 55 -6.95 14.59 -9.48
N TYR A 56 -8.02 15.21 -8.95
CA TYR A 56 -8.29 15.22 -7.51
C TYR A 56 -8.49 13.81 -6.94
N TYR A 57 -9.30 12.98 -7.59
CA TYR A 57 -9.53 11.61 -7.11
C TYR A 57 -8.27 10.75 -7.15
N LEU A 58 -7.39 10.92 -8.15
CA LEU A 58 -6.10 10.21 -8.15
C LEU A 58 -5.27 10.54 -6.91
N ILE A 59 -5.29 11.81 -6.45
CA ILE A 59 -4.55 12.25 -5.26
C ILE A 59 -5.22 11.68 -3.99
N GLU A 60 -6.53 11.88 -3.87
CA GLU A 60 -7.32 11.43 -2.73
C GLU A 60 -7.20 9.92 -2.51
N ASP A 61 -7.42 9.13 -3.56
CA ASP A 61 -7.36 7.67 -3.49
C ASP A 61 -5.94 7.17 -3.24
N SER A 62 -4.92 7.85 -3.74
CA SER A 62 -3.52 7.52 -3.44
C SER A 62 -3.22 7.70 -1.95
N ILE A 63 -3.66 8.81 -1.36
CA ILE A 63 -3.51 9.09 0.08
C ILE A 63 -4.30 8.06 0.88
N PHE A 64 -5.58 7.87 0.56
CA PHE A 64 -6.47 6.92 1.23
C PHE A 64 -5.89 5.50 1.24
N THR A 65 -5.42 5.04 0.09
CA THR A 65 -4.84 3.70 -0.06
C THR A 65 -3.52 3.56 0.71
N SER A 66 -2.67 4.58 0.70
CA SER A 66 -1.41 4.57 1.47
C SER A 66 -1.64 4.49 2.99
N LEU A 67 -2.70 5.13 3.49
CA LEU A 67 -3.11 5.02 4.89
C LEU A 67 -3.57 3.59 5.20
N TYR A 68 -4.33 2.97 4.30
CA TYR A 68 -4.69 1.55 4.39
C TYR A 68 -3.46 0.64 4.49
N ALA A 69 -2.44 0.86 3.66
CA ALA A 69 -1.17 0.13 3.72
C ALA A 69 -0.50 0.25 5.09
N THR A 70 -0.60 1.40 5.75
CA THR A 70 -0.06 1.61 7.11
C THR A 70 -0.75 0.71 8.15
N PHE A 71 -2.06 0.46 7.99
CA PHE A 71 -2.77 -0.49 8.86
C PHE A 71 -2.38 -1.93 8.56
N TYR A 72 -2.22 -2.30 7.28
CA TYR A 72 -1.71 -3.61 6.89
C TYR A 72 -0.32 -3.89 7.47
N GLU A 73 0.58 -2.90 7.42
CA GLU A 73 1.91 -3.01 8.03
C GLU A 73 1.86 -3.25 9.54
N LYS A 74 0.95 -2.58 10.26
CA LYS A 74 0.78 -2.79 11.70
C LYS A 74 0.33 -4.21 12.03
N ILE A 75 -0.65 -4.75 11.29
CA ILE A 75 -1.10 -6.13 11.52
C ILE A 75 -0.03 -7.15 11.11
N PHE A 76 0.69 -6.91 10.02
CA PHE A 76 1.83 -7.75 9.63
C PHE A 76 2.93 -7.75 10.70
N GLN A 77 3.28 -6.60 11.26
CA GLN A 77 4.25 -6.53 12.34
C GLN A 77 3.79 -7.32 13.58
N ALA A 78 2.50 -7.25 13.92
CA ALA A 78 1.93 -8.04 15.01
C ALA A 78 2.00 -9.55 14.71
N ILE A 79 1.64 -9.97 13.51
CA ILE A 79 1.72 -11.36 13.04
C ILE A 79 3.17 -11.86 13.08
N ALA A 80 4.13 -11.07 12.63
CA ALA A 80 5.55 -11.43 12.66
C ALA A 80 6.07 -11.62 14.10
N SER A 81 5.55 -10.84 15.04
CA SER A 81 5.92 -10.90 16.46
C SER A 81 5.25 -12.07 17.19
N HIS A 82 4.06 -12.48 16.73
CA HIS A 82 3.22 -13.52 17.34
C HIS A 82 2.61 -14.44 16.26
N PRO A 83 3.43 -15.17 15.49
CA PRO A 83 2.96 -15.96 14.34
C PRO A 83 1.97 -17.07 14.74
N GLU A 84 2.07 -17.58 15.96
CA GLU A 84 1.13 -18.56 16.52
C GLU A 84 -0.29 -18.01 16.72
N ARG A 85 -0.44 -16.68 16.75
CA ARG A 85 -1.73 -15.97 16.90
C ARG A 85 -2.21 -15.33 15.60
N ALA A 86 -1.60 -15.68 14.45
CA ALA A 86 -1.88 -15.01 13.19
C ALA A 86 -3.37 -14.97 12.83
N LEU A 87 -4.08 -16.10 12.97
CA LEU A 87 -5.51 -16.18 12.67
C LEU A 87 -6.34 -15.29 13.60
N ASP A 88 -6.13 -15.37 14.91
CA ASP A 88 -6.82 -14.51 15.89
C ASP A 88 -6.58 -13.01 15.62
N LEU A 89 -5.36 -12.66 15.21
CA LEU A 89 -4.98 -11.29 14.87
C LEU A 89 -5.69 -10.82 13.60
N ILE A 90 -5.78 -11.67 12.57
CA ILE A 90 -6.52 -11.38 11.33
C ILE A 90 -8.01 -11.19 11.60
N ASP A 91 -8.61 -12.06 12.42
CA ASP A 91 -10.03 -11.96 12.78
C ASP A 91 -10.32 -10.66 13.54
N SER A 92 -9.47 -10.31 14.51
CA SER A 92 -9.59 -9.03 15.23
C SER A 92 -9.41 -7.84 14.31
N PHE A 93 -8.43 -7.88 13.40
CA PHE A 93 -8.20 -6.80 12.44
C PHE A 93 -9.38 -6.61 11.48
N SER A 94 -10.05 -7.71 11.11
CA SER A 94 -11.25 -7.68 10.26
C SER A 94 -12.45 -7.08 10.97
N ALA A 95 -12.60 -7.31 12.28
CA ALA A 95 -13.71 -6.78 13.08
C ALA A 95 -13.69 -5.26 13.22
N ASP A 96 -12.50 -4.64 13.18
CA ASP A 96 -12.31 -3.20 13.38
C ASP A 96 -12.35 -2.39 12.06
N VAL A 97 -12.95 -2.93 11.00
CA VAL A 97 -12.95 -2.30 9.66
C VAL A 97 -13.62 -0.93 9.64
N ASP A 98 -14.79 -0.78 10.26
CA ASP A 98 -15.55 0.47 10.24
C ASP A 98 -14.80 1.62 10.96
N GLU A 99 -14.20 1.31 12.12
CA GLU A 99 -13.40 2.28 12.87
C GLU A 99 -12.15 2.68 12.08
N ARG A 100 -11.47 1.69 11.47
CA ARG A 100 -10.31 1.94 10.62
C ARG A 100 -10.66 2.82 9.43
N GLU A 101 -11.76 2.56 8.74
CA GLU A 101 -12.23 3.38 7.61
C GLU A 101 -12.51 4.82 8.02
N GLN A 102 -13.17 5.02 9.16
CA GLN A 102 -13.43 6.37 9.67
C GLN A 102 -12.13 7.14 9.95
N ILE A 103 -11.14 6.47 10.55
CA ILE A 103 -9.82 7.06 10.81
C ILE A 103 -9.13 7.41 9.49
N ILE A 104 -9.12 6.49 8.53
CA ILE A 104 -8.49 6.69 7.22
C ILE A 104 -9.15 7.85 6.49
N ALA A 105 -10.48 7.88 6.36
CA ALA A 105 -11.20 8.95 5.69
C ALA A 105 -10.90 10.34 6.31
N THR A 106 -10.88 10.40 7.65
CA THR A 106 -10.55 11.64 8.38
C THR A 106 -9.12 12.10 8.08
N GLN A 107 -8.15 11.17 8.10
CA GLN A 107 -6.76 11.50 7.82
C GLN A 107 -6.54 11.87 6.34
N THR A 108 -7.20 11.17 5.40
CA THR A 108 -7.18 11.51 3.98
C THR A 108 -7.60 12.94 3.75
N GLN A 109 -8.72 13.37 4.34
CA GLN A 109 -9.19 14.74 4.21
C GLN A 109 -8.18 15.75 4.76
N HIS A 110 -7.56 15.46 5.90
CA HIS A 110 -6.53 16.34 6.47
C HIS A 110 -5.30 16.46 5.57
N HIS A 111 -4.82 15.34 5.03
CA HIS A 111 -3.66 15.31 4.13
C HIS A 111 -3.96 15.97 2.78
N LEU A 112 -5.13 15.71 2.21
CA LEU A 112 -5.56 16.35 0.97
C LEU A 112 -5.65 17.87 1.16
N ASN A 113 -6.30 18.34 2.23
CA ASN A 113 -6.37 19.76 2.56
C ASN A 113 -4.97 20.37 2.71
N PHE A 114 -4.03 19.67 3.33
CA PHE A 114 -2.65 20.14 3.48
C PHE A 114 -1.94 20.27 2.12
N VAL A 115 -2.12 19.30 1.22
CA VAL A 115 -1.56 19.33 -0.14
C VAL A 115 -2.17 20.47 -0.96
N GLU A 116 -3.49 20.60 -0.95
CA GLU A 116 -4.23 21.65 -1.67
C GLU A 116 -3.88 23.06 -1.20
N ASN A 117 -3.64 23.22 0.10
CA ASN A 117 -3.22 24.49 0.69
C ASN A 117 -1.70 24.69 0.69
N TYR A 118 -0.98 23.97 -0.17
CA TYR A 118 0.46 24.14 -0.39
C TYR A 118 1.31 24.01 0.88
N GLY A 119 0.92 23.08 1.75
CA GLY A 119 1.61 22.82 3.01
C GLY A 119 1.18 23.72 4.17
N MET A 120 0.15 24.55 3.99
CA MET A 120 -0.40 25.37 5.07
C MET A 120 -1.47 24.57 5.83
N CYS A 121 -1.31 24.47 7.15
CA CYS A 121 -2.29 23.84 8.04
C CYS A 121 -2.56 24.72 9.27
N ASN A 122 -3.84 24.95 9.57
CA ASN A 122 -4.30 25.73 10.73
C ASN A 122 -4.44 24.91 12.03
N GLY A 123 -3.88 23.70 12.06
CA GLY A 123 -4.04 22.73 13.13
C GLY A 123 -5.14 21.70 12.83
N CYS A 124 -4.75 20.44 12.66
CA CYS A 124 -5.62 19.28 12.55
C CYS A 124 -5.06 18.12 13.38
N SER A 125 -5.80 17.03 13.51
CA SER A 125 -5.34 15.85 14.26
C SER A 125 -4.21 15.07 13.56
N SER A 126 -3.86 15.43 12.32
CA SER A 126 -2.85 14.74 11.50
C SER A 126 -1.58 15.57 11.27
N CYS A 127 -1.41 16.71 11.97
CA CYS A 127 -0.31 17.66 11.70
C CYS A 127 1.09 17.02 11.76
N GLU A 128 1.31 16.07 12.66
CA GLU A 128 2.60 15.39 12.80
C GLU A 128 2.96 14.48 11.61
N PHE A 129 1.94 14.06 10.84
CA PHE A 129 2.08 13.18 9.68
C PHE A 129 2.08 13.94 8.35
N HIS A 130 1.98 15.27 8.36
CA HIS A 130 1.98 16.07 7.13
C HIS A 130 3.29 15.98 6.35
N GLN A 131 4.40 15.71 7.04
CA GLN A 131 5.70 15.48 6.40
C GLN A 131 5.67 14.28 5.44
N ASP A 132 4.79 13.31 5.65
CA ASP A 132 4.68 12.09 4.85
C ASP A 132 4.06 12.34 3.47
N VAL A 133 3.30 13.45 3.32
CA VAL A 133 2.65 13.85 2.06
C VAL A 133 3.20 15.15 1.48
N ALA A 134 4.17 15.78 2.14
CA ALA A 134 4.70 17.08 1.73
C ALA A 134 5.33 17.07 0.33
N GLU A 135 5.92 15.94 -0.09
CA GLU A 135 6.50 15.79 -1.42
C GLU A 135 5.45 15.91 -2.54
N LEU A 136 4.21 15.50 -2.26
CA LEU A 136 3.09 15.55 -3.22
C LEU A 136 2.75 16.98 -3.67
N ILE A 137 3.01 17.99 -2.82
CA ILE A 137 2.68 19.40 -3.09
C ILE A 137 3.32 19.87 -4.41
N SER A 138 4.57 19.49 -4.65
CA SER A 138 5.29 19.93 -5.85
C SER A 138 4.70 19.35 -7.14
N TYR A 139 4.19 18.12 -7.09
CA TYR A 139 3.53 17.44 -8.21
C TYR A 139 2.11 17.96 -8.41
N TYR A 140 1.40 18.21 -7.30
CA TYR A 140 0.08 18.83 -7.30
C TYR A 140 0.12 20.21 -7.97
N GLN A 141 1.05 21.09 -7.55
CA GLN A 141 1.21 22.43 -8.12
C GLN A 141 1.48 22.44 -9.63
N ARG A 142 2.11 21.37 -10.15
CA ARG A 142 2.43 21.22 -11.57
C ARG A 142 1.30 20.58 -12.37
N GLY A 143 0.24 20.08 -11.72
CA GLY A 143 -0.79 19.28 -12.37
C GLY A 143 -0.23 17.99 -12.97
N ASP A 144 0.75 17.37 -12.29
CA ASP A 144 1.48 16.21 -12.83
C ASP A 144 0.64 14.92 -12.76
N ILE A 145 -0.31 14.80 -13.69
CA ILE A 145 -1.24 13.67 -13.77
C ILE A 145 -0.51 12.33 -13.93
N ASN A 146 0.62 12.30 -14.65
CA ASN A 146 1.38 11.08 -14.87
C ASN A 146 1.98 10.57 -13.56
N PHE A 147 2.51 11.48 -12.73
CA PHE A 147 2.98 11.13 -11.40
C PHE A 147 1.86 10.53 -10.55
N PHE A 148 0.67 11.15 -10.53
CA PHE A 148 -0.45 10.65 -9.72
C PHE A 148 -1.07 9.37 -10.29
N THR A 149 -1.04 9.14 -11.60
CA THR A 149 -1.39 7.84 -12.21
C THR A 149 -0.40 6.75 -11.77
N GLU A 150 0.91 7.01 -11.83
CA GLU A 150 1.93 6.07 -11.34
C GLU A 150 1.73 5.77 -9.84
N LEU A 151 1.49 6.80 -9.04
CA LEU A 151 1.26 6.68 -7.60
C LEU A 151 -0.01 5.88 -7.29
N PHE A 152 -1.13 6.21 -7.93
CA PHE A 152 -2.41 5.54 -7.77
C PHE A 152 -2.31 4.05 -8.06
N LEU A 153 -1.76 3.68 -9.23
CA LEU A 153 -1.64 2.28 -9.62
C LEU A 153 -0.73 1.50 -8.67
N GLY A 154 0.38 2.12 -8.24
CA GLY A 154 1.28 1.53 -7.27
C GLY A 154 0.59 1.27 -5.92
N MET A 155 -0.13 2.26 -5.39
CA MET A 155 -0.82 2.17 -4.10
C MET A 155 -1.95 1.14 -4.13
N GLN A 156 -2.82 1.19 -5.15
CA GLN A 156 -3.92 0.23 -5.31
C GLN A 156 -3.42 -1.20 -5.43
N THR A 157 -2.38 -1.43 -6.25
CA THR A 157 -1.79 -2.78 -6.41
C THR A 157 -1.20 -3.27 -5.09
N MET A 158 -0.53 -2.41 -4.32
CA MET A 158 -0.01 -2.76 -2.99
C MET A 158 -1.13 -3.14 -2.03
N GLN A 159 -2.24 -2.38 -2.01
CA GLN A 159 -3.38 -2.71 -1.15
C GLN A 159 -3.95 -4.10 -1.50
N PHE A 160 -4.28 -4.35 -2.76
CA PHE A 160 -4.84 -5.66 -3.16
C PHE A 160 -3.88 -6.81 -2.87
N ALA A 161 -2.59 -6.63 -3.11
CA ALA A 161 -1.59 -7.63 -2.77
C ALA A 161 -1.51 -7.90 -1.26
N MET A 162 -1.53 -6.85 -0.44
CA MET A 162 -1.52 -6.97 1.03
C MET A 162 -2.79 -7.63 1.55
N GLU A 163 -3.96 -7.30 1.01
CA GLU A 163 -5.24 -7.91 1.36
C GLU A 163 -5.23 -9.41 1.10
N TYR A 164 -4.84 -9.81 -0.12
CA TYR A 164 -4.72 -11.22 -0.46
C TYR A 164 -3.71 -11.92 0.46
N PHE A 165 -2.56 -11.30 0.71
CA PHE A 165 -1.54 -11.90 1.56
C PHE A 165 -2.05 -12.11 2.99
N LEU A 166 -2.79 -11.13 3.53
CA LEU A 166 -3.35 -11.18 4.87
C LEU A 166 -4.48 -12.21 4.99
N TYR A 167 -5.47 -12.15 4.11
CA TYR A 167 -6.73 -12.88 4.27
C TYR A 167 -6.76 -14.25 3.61
N ASP A 168 -6.01 -14.45 2.53
CA ASP A 168 -6.04 -15.71 1.78
C ASP A 168 -4.74 -16.51 1.96
N TYR A 169 -3.59 -15.83 1.81
CA TYR A 169 -2.31 -16.51 1.71
C TYR A 169 -1.76 -16.95 3.06
N ILE A 170 -1.70 -16.07 4.07
CA ILE A 170 -1.21 -16.41 5.41
C ILE A 170 -2.05 -17.53 6.05
N PRO A 171 -3.39 -17.50 6.03
CA PRO A 171 -4.21 -18.58 6.61
C PRO A 171 -3.95 -19.93 5.94
N SER A 172 -3.76 -19.95 4.62
CA SER A 172 -3.45 -21.15 3.85
C SER A 172 -1.99 -21.61 3.99
N ASN A 173 -1.08 -20.70 4.33
CA ASN A 173 0.35 -20.94 4.41
C ASN A 173 0.98 -20.33 5.69
N PRO A 174 0.65 -20.83 6.90
CA PRO A 174 1.04 -20.16 8.17
C PRO A 174 2.55 -19.96 8.36
N ALA A 175 3.38 -20.78 7.70
CA ALA A 175 4.83 -20.64 7.72
C ALA A 175 5.34 -19.29 7.15
N TYR A 176 4.51 -18.59 6.38
CA TYR A 176 4.83 -17.28 5.80
C TYR A 176 4.57 -16.11 6.75
N ALA A 177 3.96 -16.34 7.92
CA ALA A 177 3.83 -15.32 8.97
C ALA A 177 5.19 -14.69 9.36
N LYS A 178 6.28 -15.47 9.28
CA LYS A 178 7.66 -14.98 9.52
C LYS A 178 8.11 -13.90 8.53
N LEU A 179 7.48 -13.80 7.34
CA LEU A 179 7.78 -12.82 6.31
C LEU A 179 7.02 -11.51 6.50
N CYS A 180 6.15 -11.41 7.51
CA CYS A 180 5.41 -10.19 7.84
C CYS A 180 6.26 -9.12 8.55
N GLY A 181 7.56 -9.36 8.71
CA GLY A 181 8.47 -8.43 9.36
C GLY A 181 8.67 -7.14 8.54
N PRO A 182 8.96 -5.99 9.18
CA PRO A 182 9.03 -4.69 8.51
C PRO A 182 9.99 -4.66 7.31
N GLU A 183 11.17 -5.27 7.42
CA GLU A 183 12.18 -5.28 6.35
C GLU A 183 11.71 -6.05 5.10
N PHE A 184 10.91 -7.10 5.30
CA PHE A 184 10.35 -7.91 4.23
C PHE A 184 9.18 -7.22 3.54
N ILE A 185 8.25 -6.64 4.34
CA ILE A 185 7.12 -5.89 3.81
C ILE A 185 7.58 -4.64 3.06
N GLN A 186 8.59 -3.93 3.58
CA GLN A 186 9.20 -2.79 2.86
C GLN A 186 9.77 -3.21 1.51
N TYR A 187 10.56 -4.30 1.46
CA TYR A 187 11.07 -4.83 0.21
C TYR A 187 9.94 -5.18 -0.78
N TRP A 188 8.86 -5.78 -0.26
CA TRP A 188 7.75 -6.21 -1.10
C TRP A 188 6.99 -5.03 -1.70
N ARG A 189 6.75 -3.98 -0.91
CA ARG A 189 6.21 -2.70 -1.40
C ARG A 189 7.05 -2.10 -2.52
N GLU A 190 8.37 -2.05 -2.31
CA GLU A 190 9.30 -1.54 -3.33
C GLU A 190 9.26 -2.38 -4.61
N LEU A 191 9.20 -3.71 -4.50
CA LEU A 191 9.06 -4.62 -5.64
C LEU A 191 7.77 -4.32 -6.41
N ILE A 192 6.62 -4.30 -5.71
CA ILE A 192 5.30 -4.07 -6.31
C ILE A 192 5.25 -2.69 -6.97
N TYR A 193 5.67 -1.64 -6.26
CA TYR A 193 5.66 -0.27 -6.78
C TYR A 193 6.53 -0.14 -8.04
N ASN A 194 7.73 -0.72 -8.05
CA ASN A 194 8.61 -0.70 -9.22
C ASN A 194 8.02 -1.47 -10.41
N TYR A 195 7.36 -2.59 -10.16
CA TYR A 195 6.64 -3.34 -11.19
C TYR A 195 5.52 -2.49 -11.82
N CYS A 196 4.69 -1.87 -10.97
CA CYS A 196 3.60 -0.99 -11.41
C CYS A 196 4.10 0.23 -12.17
N LYS A 197 5.20 0.84 -11.74
CA LYS A 197 5.78 2.01 -12.40
C LYS A 197 6.23 1.72 -13.84
N VAL A 198 6.76 0.52 -14.10
CA VAL A 198 7.09 0.13 -15.47
C VAL A 198 5.83 0.01 -16.32
N LYS A 199 4.75 -0.52 -15.73
CA LYS A 199 3.46 -0.75 -16.40
C LYS A 199 2.62 0.50 -16.62
N ALA A 200 2.65 1.45 -15.68
CA ALA A 200 1.97 2.72 -15.81
C ALA A 200 2.46 3.53 -17.04
N ARG A 201 3.71 3.33 -17.47
CA ARG A 201 4.28 3.96 -18.68
C ARG A 201 3.76 3.39 -19.99
N GLU A 202 3.04 2.28 -19.94
CA GLU A 202 2.41 1.63 -21.10
C GLU A 202 1.00 2.19 -21.36
N LEU A 203 0.44 3.01 -20.44
CA LEU A 203 -0.86 3.69 -20.55
C LEU A 203 -0.76 5.02 -21.31
#